data_AF-A0A1V3X3I1-F1
#
_entry.id   AF-A0A1V3X3I1-F1
#
_cell.length_a   1.000
_cell.length_b   1.000
_cell.length_c   1.000
_cell.angle_alpha   90.00
_cell.angle_beta   90.00
_cell.angle_gamma   90.00
#
_symmetry.space_group_name_H-M   'P 1'
#
loop_
_entity.id
_entity.type
_entity.pdbx_description
1 polymer ?
#
loop_
_entity_poly.entity_id
_entity_poly.type
_entity_poly.pdbx_seq_one_letter_code
_entity_poly.pdbx_strand_id
1 'polypeptide(L)'
;MHAGPSVVVTLNDRLDYFGSTVNMAARLQGQSAGDDIVLSHAVANDPAVREIVADVPQRHETVMLKGFAAPVGFVRLLTSEGSNHPV
;
A
#
# COMPACT_ATOMS: atom_id res chain seq x y z
N MET A 1 -1.42 -0.42 -0.77
CA MET A 1 -2.02 -1.55 -0.05
C MET A 1 -1.14 -1.97 1.12
N HIS A 2 -1.78 -2.29 2.25
CA HIS A 2 -1.14 -2.86 3.43
C HIS A 2 -2.14 -3.81 4.12
N ALA A 3 -1.62 -4.84 4.78
CA ALA A 3 -2.42 -5.85 5.47
C ALA A 3 -1.80 -6.17 6.83
N GLY A 4 -2.66 -6.44 7.80
CA GLY A 4 -2.31 -6.70 9.18
C GLY A 4 -3.54 -6.76 10.09
N PRO A 5 -3.37 -7.08 11.37
CA PRO A 5 -4.47 -7.13 12.33
C PRO A 5 -5.09 -5.75 12.53
N SER A 6 -6.42 -5.70 12.65
CA SER A 6 -7.16 -4.48 12.98
C SER A 6 -8.36 -4.80 13.85
N VAL A 7 -8.86 -3.80 14.57
CA VAL A 7 -10.12 -3.88 15.33
C VAL A 7 -11.19 -3.20 14.51
N VAL A 8 -12.28 -3.93 14.23
CA VAL A 8 -13.46 -3.38 13.55
C VAL A 8 -14.61 -3.27 14.55
N VAL A 9 -15.30 -2.13 14.52
CA VAL A 9 -16.50 -1.89 15.31
C VAL A 9 -17.57 -1.24 14.42
N THR A 10 -18.83 -1.34 14.83
CA THR A 10 -19.93 -0.63 14.18
C THR A 10 -20.29 0.61 15.00
N LEU A 11 -20.20 1.80 14.41
CA LEU A 11 -20.58 3.07 15.03
C LEU A 11 -21.44 3.85 14.04
N ASN A 12 -22.57 4.42 14.50
CA ASN A 12 -23.51 5.18 13.65
C ASN A 12 -23.91 4.43 12.37
N ASP A 13 -24.23 3.13 12.48
CA ASP A 13 -24.59 2.24 11.37
C ASP A 13 -23.52 2.13 10.27
N ARG A 14 -22.24 2.40 10.61
CA ARG A 14 -21.08 2.26 9.72
C ARG A 14 -20.00 1.41 10.36
N LEU A 15 -19.17 0.78 9.53
CA LEU A 15 -18.00 0.03 9.98
C LEU A 15 -16.80 0.97 10.11
N ASP A 16 -16.19 0.98 11.29
CA ASP A 16 -15.00 1.76 11.60
C ASP A 16 -13.85 0.80 11.95
N TYR A 17 -12.69 1.04 11.32
CA TYR A 17 -11.47 0.25 11.51
C TYR A 17 -10.44 1.03 12.32
N PHE A 18 -9.89 0.40 13.35
CA PHE A 18 -8.90 0.97 14.25
C PHE A 18 -7.63 0.12 14.34
N GLY A 19 -6.53 0.78 14.68
CA GLY A 19 -5.25 0.12 14.97
C GLY A 19 -4.08 0.59 14.09
N SER A 20 -2.90 0.05 14.38
CA SER A 20 -1.65 0.41 13.69
C SER A 20 -1.68 0.07 12.20
N THR A 21 -2.33 -1.03 11.80
CA THR A 21 -2.47 -1.44 10.39
C THR A 21 -3.20 -0.38 9.57
N VAL A 22 -4.31 0.17 10.07
CA VAL A 22 -5.09 1.18 9.35
C VAL A 22 -4.30 2.50 9.24
N ASN A 23 -3.63 2.89 10.31
CA ASN A 23 -2.72 4.03 10.33
C ASN A 23 -1.55 3.87 9.34
N MET A 24 -0.97 2.67 9.26
CA MET A 24 0.09 2.34 8.30
C MET A 24 -0.44 2.47 6.87
N ALA A 25 -1.58 1.85 6.57
CA ALA A 25 -2.18 1.89 5.24
C ALA A 25 -2.46 3.33 4.79
N ALA A 26 -3.05 4.16 5.65
CA ALA A 26 -3.35 5.56 5.36
C ALA A 26 -2.09 6.39 5.08
N ARG A 27 -1.02 6.20 5.87
CA ARG A 27 0.25 6.93 5.70
C ARG A 27 1.02 6.47 4.47
N LEU A 28 1.01 5.15 4.22
CA LEU A 28 1.68 4.55 3.07
C LEU A 28 0.99 4.93 1.76
N GLN A 29 -0.34 5.07 1.76
CA GLN A 29 -1.09 5.58 0.60
C GLN A 29 -0.58 6.95 0.14
N GLY A 30 -0.23 7.84 1.07
CA GLY A 30 0.35 9.14 0.74
C GLY A 30 1.72 9.10 0.06
N GLN A 31 2.34 7.93 -0.09
CA GLN A 31 3.59 7.75 -0.84
C GLN A 31 3.38 7.49 -2.33
N SER A 32 2.14 7.18 -2.74
CA SER A 32 1.77 7.04 -4.14
C SER A 32 1.89 8.41 -4.83
N ALA A 33 2.50 8.44 -6.01
CA ALA A 33 2.65 9.66 -6.80
C ALA A 33 1.54 9.82 -7.85
N GLY A 34 0.57 8.90 -7.89
CA GLY A 34 -0.35 8.73 -9.02
C GLY A 34 0.25 7.79 -10.06
N ASP A 35 -0.62 7.09 -10.80
CA ASP A 35 -0.25 6.08 -11.82
C ASP A 35 0.74 5.01 -11.31
N ASP A 36 0.68 4.70 -10.03
CA ASP A 36 1.51 3.71 -9.38
C ASP A 36 0.75 2.97 -8.27
N ILE A 37 1.31 1.84 -7.85
CA ILE A 37 0.75 1.06 -6.75
C ILE A 37 1.82 0.87 -5.68
N VAL A 38 1.55 1.39 -4.49
CA VAL A 38 2.43 1.22 -3.33
C VAL A 38 1.99 0.00 -2.53
N LEU A 39 2.84 -1.00 -2.40
CA LEU A 39 2.63 -2.22 -1.61
C LEU A 39 3.58 -2.24 -0.41
N SER A 40 3.04 -2.38 0.81
CA SER A 40 3.90 -2.67 1.96
C SER A 40 4.60 -4.01 1.80
N HIS A 41 5.76 -4.21 2.42
CA HIS A 41 6.43 -5.53 2.42
C HIS A 41 5.55 -6.66 2.96
N ALA A 42 4.64 -6.39 3.91
CA ALA A 42 3.69 -7.39 4.41
C ALA A 42 2.78 -7.97 3.31
N VAL A 43 2.50 -7.19 2.26
CA VAL A 43 1.70 -7.62 1.10
C VAL A 43 2.61 -8.09 -0.03
N ALA A 44 3.66 -7.32 -0.35
CA ALA A 44 4.56 -7.63 -1.46
C ALA A 44 5.34 -8.93 -1.28
N ASN A 45 5.54 -9.40 -0.04
CA ASN A 45 6.24 -10.64 0.25
C ASN A 45 5.33 -11.88 0.25
N ASP A 46 4.01 -11.71 0.17
CA ASP A 46 3.08 -12.84 0.05
C ASP A 46 3.38 -13.59 -1.27
N PRO A 47 3.60 -14.92 -1.24
CA PRO A 47 3.93 -15.69 -2.44
C PRO A 47 2.94 -15.50 -3.60
N ALA A 48 1.64 -15.42 -3.31
CA ALA A 48 0.61 -15.23 -4.34
C ALA A 48 0.69 -13.83 -4.96
N VAL A 49 0.99 -12.80 -4.14
CA VAL A 49 1.18 -11.44 -4.65
C VAL A 49 2.45 -11.35 -5.49
N ARG A 50 3.54 -11.97 -5.03
CA ARG A 50 4.83 -11.99 -5.76
C ARG A 50 4.69 -12.56 -7.16
N GLU A 51 3.89 -13.62 -7.31
CA GLU A 51 3.61 -14.23 -8.60
C GLU A 51 2.84 -13.28 -9.53
N ILE A 52 1.81 -12.61 -9.01
CA ILE A 52 0.97 -11.67 -9.78
C ILE A 52 1.77 -10.45 -10.29
N VAL A 53 2.70 -9.94 -9.48
CA VAL A 53 3.43 -8.69 -9.79
C VAL A 53 4.83 -8.94 -10.37
N ALA A 54 5.20 -10.20 -10.63
CA ALA A 54 6.56 -10.57 -11.05
C ALA A 54 7.05 -9.83 -12.30
N ASP A 55 6.16 -9.64 -13.28
CA ASP A 55 6.46 -8.99 -14.56
C ASP A 55 6.15 -7.49 -14.57
N VAL A 56 5.71 -6.92 -13.44
CA VAL A 56 5.41 -5.50 -13.32
C VAL A 56 6.70 -4.76 -12.92
N PRO A 57 7.12 -3.71 -13.65
CA PRO A 57 8.27 -2.91 -13.25
C PRO A 57 8.06 -2.35 -11.84
N GLN A 58 9.03 -2.58 -10.96
CA GLN A 58 8.90 -2.22 -9.55
C GLN A 58 10.17 -1.64 -8.95
N ARG A 59 10.00 -0.79 -7.93
CA ARG A 59 11.08 -0.20 -7.14
C ARG A 59 10.89 -0.52 -5.67
N HIS A 60 11.99 -0.77 -4.98
CA HIS A 60 12.00 -0.91 -3.53
C HIS A 60 12.39 0.43 -2.92
N GLU A 61 11.56 0.94 -2.04
CA GLU A 61 11.72 2.25 -1.43
C GLU A 61 11.53 2.15 0.09
N THR A 62 11.93 3.19 0.80
CA THR A 62 11.84 3.27 2.25
C THR A 62 11.55 4.70 2.67
N VAL A 63 10.67 4.88 3.67
CA VAL A 63 10.26 6.20 4.14
C VAL A 63 10.12 6.24 5.67
N MET A 64 10.41 7.39 6.26
CA MET A 64 10.06 7.67 7.66
C MET A 64 8.59 8.08 7.77
N LEU A 65 7.75 7.19 8.29
CA LEU A 65 6.36 7.51 8.56
C LEU A 65 6.22 8.06 9.98
N LYS A 66 5.52 9.19 10.12
CA LYS A 66 5.14 9.74 11.45
C LYS A 66 4.59 8.61 12.32
N GLY A 67 5.01 8.51 13.58
CA GLY A 67 4.50 7.50 14.52
C GLY A 67 5.04 6.08 14.31
N PHE A 68 6.04 5.89 13.46
CA PHE A 68 6.84 4.66 13.37
C PHE A 68 8.30 5.01 13.72
N ALA A 69 8.93 4.16 14.55
CA ALA A 69 10.26 4.43 15.08
C ALA A 69 11.40 4.13 14.09
N ALA A 70 11.13 3.27 13.10
CA ALA A 70 12.08 2.86 12.08
C ALA A 70 11.54 3.19 10.68
N PRO A 71 12.43 3.36 9.68
CA PRO A 71 12.00 3.50 8.30
C PRO A 71 11.16 2.29 7.85
N VAL A 72 10.09 2.57 7.12
CA VAL A 72 9.18 1.55 6.61
C VAL A 72 9.50 1.28 5.14
N GLY A 73 9.82 0.03 4.82
CA GLY A 73 10.06 -0.43 3.45
C GLY A 73 8.76 -0.74 2.71
N PHE A 74 8.72 -0.40 1.42
CA PHE A 74 7.62 -0.71 0.53
C PHE A 74 8.11 -0.94 -0.90
N VAL A 75 7.28 -1.60 -1.70
CA VAL A 75 7.47 -1.82 -3.12
C VAL A 75 6.53 -0.90 -3.88
N ARG A 76 7.05 -0.13 -4.84
CA ARG A 76 6.28 0.68 -5.77
C ARG A 76 6.22 -0.05 -7.10
N LEU A 77 5.04 -0.46 -7.51
CA LEU A 77 4.78 -0.93 -8.87
C LEU A 77 4.54 0.27 -9.77
N LEU A 78 5.22 0.30 -10.91
CA LEU A 78 5.09 1.33 -11.92
C LEU A 78 4.12 0.83 -12.98
N THR A 79 3.14 1.67 -13.34
CA THR A 79 2.26 1.34 -14.46
C THR A 79 2.95 1.70 -15.78
N SER A 80 2.81 0.83 -16.78
CA SER A 80 3.34 1.02 -18.13
C SER A 80 2.39 1.95 -18.90
N GLU A 81 2.57 3.26 -18.75
CA GLU A 81 1.95 4.37 -19.50
C GLU A 81 0.42 4.45 -19.61
N GLY A 82 -0.08 5.67 -19.40
CA GLY A 82 -1.40 6.08 -19.82
C GLY A 82 -1.60 5.86 -21.33
N SER A 83 -2.47 4.92 -21.68
CA SER A 83 -3.13 4.95 -22.98
C SER A 83 -4.06 6.16 -23.01
N ASN A 84 -3.53 7.31 -23.39
CA ASN A 84 -4.30 8.42 -23.92
C ASN A 84 -5.14 7.87 -25.08
N HIS A 85 -6.40 7.57 -24.83
CA HIS A 85 -7.38 7.26 -25.87
C HIS A 85 -8.00 8.60 -26.27
N PRO A 86 -7.60 9.22 -27.40
CA PRO A 86 -8.29 10.41 -27.86
C PRO A 86 -9.71 9.98 -28.29
N VAL A 87 -10.70 10.65 -27.72
CA VAL A 87 -12.09 10.67 -28.22
C VAL A 87 -12.18 11.42 -29.54
#